data_AF-X0WCL4-F1
#
_entry.id   AF-X0WCL4-F1
#
_cell.length_a   1.000
_cell.length_b   1.000
_cell.length_c   1.000
_cell.angle_alpha   90.00
_cell.angle_beta   90.00
_cell.angle_gamma   90.00
#
_symmetry.space_group_name_H-M   'P 1'
#
loop_
_entity.id
_entity.type
_entity.pdbx_description
1 polymer ?
#
loop_
_entity_poly.entity_id
_entity_poly.type
_entity_poly.pdbx_seq_one_letter_code
_entity_poly.pdbx_strand_id
1 'polypeptide(L)'
;QLLALFIVAVAPPLVNYLPTRLSLLSDTAPPPRNPQLQYCMEEYIFEQLGNEGGSIRDAIANARTLDLAYIPGSLSKEFSGIFDNTETALDAVPEIASTEKSVGLAQGDYRPLHNEVRAIESTIRKHEAHIKEYVTALRRTRGEADDAKRQRSRFERLIEDSTHELETLKSEIPQDWKATYDEFAKLRKAETNARNQYRRAVDKSYKSLTELIEIIKSTDKVSEARPAIEELRQVISSQEPKPAG
;
A
#
# COMPACT_ATOMS: atom_id res chain seq x y z
N GLN A 1 -20.34 15.67 10.25
CA GLN A 1 -18.93 15.43 10.66
C GLN A 1 -18.83 14.49 11.88
N LEU A 2 -19.60 14.71 12.96
CA LEU A 2 -19.58 13.81 14.14
C LEU A 2 -19.96 12.34 13.85
N LEU A 3 -20.91 12.12 12.93
CA LEU A 3 -21.37 10.78 12.55
C LEU A 3 -20.29 9.98 11.78
N ALA A 4 -19.44 10.67 11.00
CA ALA A 4 -18.30 10.05 10.31
C ALA A 4 -17.18 9.67 11.28
N LEU A 5 -16.91 10.50 12.29
CA LEU A 5 -15.96 10.18 13.37
C LEU A 5 -16.40 8.97 14.20
N PHE A 6 -17.71 8.82 14.44
CA PHE A 6 -18.27 7.65 15.11
C PHE A 6 -18.08 6.35 14.29
N ILE A 7 -18.30 6.39 12.97
CA ILE A 7 -18.05 5.24 12.08
C ILE A 7 -16.57 4.87 12.06
N VAL A 8 -15.66 5.85 12.03
CA VAL A 8 -14.20 5.62 12.09
C VAL A 8 -13.78 4.91 13.38
N ALA A 9 -14.42 5.24 14.51
CA ALA A 9 -14.13 4.64 15.81
C ALA A 9 -14.70 3.22 15.95
N VAL A 10 -15.88 2.94 15.37
CA VAL A 10 -16.58 1.65 15.54
C VAL A 10 -16.19 0.63 14.46
N ALA A 11 -15.77 1.07 13.29
CA ALA A 11 -15.32 0.18 12.21
C ALA A 11 -14.14 0.77 11.42
N PRO A 12 -12.93 0.78 12.01
CA PRO A 12 -11.70 1.21 11.32
C PRO A 12 -11.47 0.60 9.92
N PRO A 13 -11.76 -0.69 9.66
CA PRO A 13 -11.55 -1.25 8.31
C PRO A 13 -12.50 -0.68 7.27
N LEU A 14 -13.69 -0.20 7.64
CA LEU A 14 -14.70 0.32 6.69
C LEU A 14 -14.27 1.66 6.06
N VAL A 15 -13.47 2.45 6.77
CA VAL A 15 -12.97 3.76 6.33
C VAL A 15 -11.96 3.63 5.18
N ASN A 16 -11.18 2.54 5.17
CA ASN A 16 -10.32 2.20 4.05
C ASN A 16 -11.05 1.38 2.99
N TYR A 17 -11.94 0.46 3.39
CA TYR A 17 -12.59 -0.48 2.47
C TYR A 17 -13.55 0.20 1.49
N LEU A 18 -14.37 1.16 1.94
CA LEU A 18 -15.38 1.80 1.09
C LEU A 18 -14.79 2.69 -0.01
N PRO A 19 -13.82 3.59 0.27
CA PRO A 19 -13.15 4.35 -0.77
C PRO A 19 -12.42 3.47 -1.78
N THR A 20 -11.75 2.41 -1.33
CA THR A 20 -11.06 1.46 -2.22
C THR A 20 -12.03 0.74 -3.15
N ARG A 21 -13.23 0.38 -2.67
CA ARG A 21 -14.25 -0.27 -3.51
C ARG A 21 -14.87 0.69 -4.53
N LEU A 22 -15.08 1.95 -4.14
CA LEU A 22 -15.57 3.01 -5.04
C LEU A 22 -14.53 3.36 -6.11
N SER A 23 -13.24 3.41 -5.76
CA SER A 23 -12.17 3.65 -6.74
C SER A 23 -11.96 2.50 -7.72
N LEU A 24 -12.36 1.27 -7.37
CA LEU A 24 -12.28 0.10 -8.24
C LEU A 24 -13.46 -0.01 -9.22
N LEU A 25 -14.50 0.80 -9.03
CA LEU A 25 -15.72 0.83 -9.86
C LEU A 25 -15.82 2.08 -10.74
N SER A 26 -14.84 2.99 -10.71
CA SER A 26 -14.82 4.15 -11.60
C SER A 26 -14.24 3.79 -12.97
N ASP A 27 -14.64 4.50 -14.03
CA ASP A 27 -14.04 4.36 -15.36
C ASP A 27 -12.55 4.77 -15.41
N THR A 28 -12.05 5.36 -14.32
CA THR A 28 -10.64 5.71 -14.07
C THR A 28 -9.98 4.78 -13.04
N ALA A 29 -10.60 3.62 -12.74
CA ALA A 29 -10.10 2.70 -11.75
C ALA A 29 -8.66 2.28 -12.09
N PRO A 30 -7.70 2.37 -11.15
CA PRO A 30 -6.40 1.78 -11.36
C PRO A 30 -6.57 0.28 -11.64
N PRO A 31 -5.76 -0.30 -12.55
CA PRO A 31 -5.95 -1.68 -12.96
C PRO A 31 -6.04 -2.60 -11.74
N PRO A 32 -6.96 -3.59 -11.74
CA PRO A 32 -7.21 -4.42 -10.58
C PRO A 32 -5.92 -5.10 -10.14
N ARG A 33 -5.39 -4.68 -8.98
CA ARG A 33 -4.17 -5.22 -8.40
C ARG A 33 -4.46 -6.60 -7.80
N ASN A 34 -4.15 -7.66 -8.54
CA ASN A 34 -4.07 -9.00 -7.97
C ASN A 34 -2.68 -9.17 -7.34
N PRO A 35 -2.57 -9.24 -5.99
CA PRO A 35 -1.27 -9.30 -5.32
C PRO A 35 -0.45 -10.55 -5.67
N GLN A 36 -1.12 -11.68 -5.95
CA GLN A 36 -0.44 -12.93 -6.31
C GLN A 36 0.12 -12.85 -7.73
N LEU A 37 -0.67 -12.38 -8.70
CA LEU A 37 -0.18 -12.20 -10.07
C LEU A 37 0.93 -11.15 -10.13
N GLN A 38 0.80 -10.07 -9.36
CA GLN A 38 1.83 -9.03 -9.28
C GLN A 38 3.15 -9.61 -8.75
N TYR A 39 3.12 -10.41 -7.69
CA TYR A 39 4.30 -11.10 -7.19
C TYR A 39 4.92 -12.02 -8.26
N CYS A 40 4.13 -12.88 -8.92
CA CYS A 40 4.65 -13.79 -9.94
C CYS A 40 5.30 -13.06 -11.13
N MET A 41 4.68 -11.96 -11.60
CA MET A 41 5.26 -11.16 -12.66
C MET A 41 6.54 -10.45 -12.21
N GLU A 42 6.58 -9.94 -10.97
CA GLU A 42 7.78 -9.33 -10.39
C GLU A 42 8.93 -10.32 -10.33
N GLU A 43 8.71 -11.54 -9.84
CA GLU A 43 9.77 -12.57 -9.76
C GLU A 43 10.35 -12.88 -11.15
N TYR A 44 9.49 -13.05 -12.16
CA TYR A 44 9.95 -13.24 -13.53
C TYR A 44 10.78 -12.05 -14.03
N ILE A 45 10.31 -10.82 -13.78
CA ILE A 45 11.04 -9.61 -14.20
C ILE A 45 12.37 -9.48 -13.44
N PHE A 46 12.42 -9.79 -12.16
CA PHE A 46 13.67 -9.75 -11.37
C PHE A 46 14.70 -10.72 -11.90
N GLU A 47 14.30 -11.91 -12.35
CA GLU A 47 15.17 -12.85 -13.04
C GLU A 47 15.74 -12.24 -14.34
N GLN A 48 14.88 -11.62 -15.16
CA GLN A 48 15.32 -10.94 -16.38
C GLN A 48 16.27 -9.77 -16.08
N LEU A 49 15.96 -8.94 -15.08
CA LEU A 49 16.80 -7.82 -14.66
C LEU A 49 18.13 -8.29 -14.07
N GLY A 50 18.19 -9.48 -13.47
CA GLY A 50 19.44 -10.11 -13.04
C GLY A 50 20.36 -10.43 -14.23
N ASN A 51 19.79 -10.83 -15.36
CA ASN A 51 20.54 -11.19 -16.57
C ASN A 51 20.86 -9.96 -17.44
N GLU A 52 19.92 -9.03 -17.58
CA GLU A 52 19.99 -7.91 -18.52
C GLU A 52 20.32 -6.55 -17.86
N GLY A 53 20.32 -6.48 -16.52
CA GLY A 53 20.48 -5.23 -15.78
C GLY A 53 21.78 -4.47 -16.05
N GLY A 54 22.85 -5.18 -16.42
CA GLY A 54 24.10 -4.56 -16.88
C GLY A 54 23.91 -3.79 -18.20
N SER A 55 23.29 -4.43 -19.19
CA SER A 55 23.00 -3.79 -20.48
C SER A 55 22.05 -2.60 -20.34
N ILE A 56 21.09 -2.64 -19.40
CA ILE A 56 20.20 -1.51 -19.11
C ILE A 56 21.00 -0.35 -18.52
N ARG A 57 21.91 -0.61 -17.57
CA ARG A 57 22.78 0.43 -17.00
C ARG A 57 23.70 1.04 -18.05
N ASP A 58 24.26 0.24 -18.95
CA ASP A 58 25.09 0.74 -20.05
C ASP A 58 24.28 1.62 -21.02
N ALA A 59 23.05 1.22 -21.35
CA ALA A 59 22.16 2.03 -22.18
C ALA A 59 21.81 3.37 -21.50
N ILE A 60 21.57 3.37 -20.18
CA ILE A 60 21.35 4.59 -19.40
C ILE A 60 22.59 5.48 -19.41
N ALA A 61 23.79 4.91 -19.17
CA ALA A 61 25.04 5.65 -19.18
C ALA A 61 25.26 6.35 -20.53
N ASN A 62 25.01 5.66 -21.64
CA ASN A 62 25.07 6.23 -22.98
C ASN A 62 23.99 7.31 -23.20
N ALA A 63 22.77 7.09 -22.73
CA ALA A 63 21.69 8.07 -22.90
C ALA A 63 21.95 9.36 -22.10
N ARG A 64 22.65 9.27 -20.96
CA ARG A 64 23.07 10.44 -20.17
C ARG A 64 24.12 11.31 -20.88
N THR A 65 24.79 10.82 -21.92
CA THR A 65 25.75 11.63 -22.70
C THR A 65 25.10 12.42 -23.84
N LEU A 66 23.79 12.28 -24.05
CA LEU A 66 23.08 13.04 -25.07
C LEU A 66 23.11 14.54 -24.75
N ASP A 67 23.40 15.36 -25.76
CA ASP A 67 23.27 16.80 -25.63
C ASP A 67 21.78 17.16 -25.60
N LEU A 68 21.35 17.85 -24.54
CA LEU A 68 19.95 18.28 -24.35
C LEU A 68 19.83 19.80 -24.32
N ALA A 69 20.87 20.54 -24.72
CA ALA A 69 20.89 22.01 -24.68
C ALA A 69 19.78 22.65 -25.53
N TYR A 70 19.26 21.93 -26.54
CA TYR A 70 18.20 22.39 -27.43
C TYR A 70 16.78 22.11 -26.92
N ILE A 71 16.63 21.52 -25.73
CA ILE A 71 15.33 21.13 -25.15
C ILE A 71 15.02 22.02 -23.93
N PRO A 72 13.75 22.38 -23.66
CA PRO A 72 13.37 23.09 -22.45
C PRO A 72 13.89 22.41 -21.17
N GLY A 73 14.37 23.19 -20.20
CA GLY A 73 14.96 22.67 -18.97
C GLY A 73 14.03 21.77 -18.15
N SER A 74 12.71 21.98 -18.21
CA SER A 74 11.73 21.09 -17.59
C SER A 74 11.77 19.67 -18.18
N LEU A 75 11.87 19.56 -19.51
CA LEU A 75 11.89 18.29 -20.22
C LEU A 75 13.25 17.60 -20.10
N SER A 76 14.35 18.36 -20.04
CA SER A 76 15.68 17.82 -19.71
C SER A 76 15.73 17.20 -18.30
N LYS A 77 15.09 17.84 -17.31
CA LYS A 77 14.96 17.31 -15.95
C LYS A 77 14.10 16.04 -15.91
N GLU A 78 13.01 16.02 -16.67
CA GLU A 78 12.16 14.83 -16.81
C GLU A 78 12.92 13.66 -17.45
N PHE A 79 13.70 13.93 -18.49
CA PHE A 79 14.57 12.96 -19.15
C PHE A 79 15.57 12.33 -18.18
N SER A 80 16.29 13.17 -17.43
CA SER A 80 17.23 12.69 -16.39
C SER A 80 16.51 11.87 -15.31
N GLY A 81 15.30 12.31 -14.93
CA GLY A 81 14.48 11.61 -13.95
C GLY A 81 14.08 10.20 -14.37
N ILE A 82 13.91 9.91 -15.66
CA ILE A 82 13.64 8.54 -16.16
C ILE A 82 14.80 7.61 -15.77
N PHE A 83 16.04 8.05 -16.00
CA PHE A 83 17.24 7.27 -15.69
C PHE A 83 17.41 7.06 -14.20
N ASP A 84 17.27 8.12 -13.40
CA ASP A 84 17.39 8.03 -11.94
C ASP A 84 16.37 7.05 -11.35
N ASN A 85 15.11 7.08 -11.83
CA ASN A 85 14.09 6.14 -11.37
C ASN A 85 14.38 4.71 -11.88
N THR A 86 14.95 4.55 -13.08
CA THR A 86 15.29 3.21 -13.60
C THR A 86 16.45 2.59 -12.82
N GLU A 87 17.49 3.35 -12.52
CA GLU A 87 18.59 2.93 -11.63
C GLU A 87 18.06 2.58 -10.23
N THR A 88 17.19 3.41 -9.66
CA THR A 88 16.53 3.13 -8.38
C THR A 88 15.76 1.81 -8.41
N ALA A 89 15.08 1.48 -9.52
CA ALA A 89 14.38 0.21 -9.66
C ALA A 89 15.37 -0.97 -9.72
N LEU A 90 16.45 -0.86 -10.49
CA LEU A 90 17.48 -1.90 -10.59
C LEU A 90 18.16 -2.17 -9.25
N ASP A 91 18.42 -1.12 -8.46
CA ASP A 91 19.09 -1.23 -7.17
C ASP A 91 18.16 -1.77 -6.08
N ALA A 92 16.84 -1.64 -6.24
CA ALA A 92 15.87 -2.22 -5.31
C ALA A 92 15.76 -3.75 -5.41
N VAL A 93 16.09 -4.36 -6.55
CA VAL A 93 16.00 -5.82 -6.77
C VAL A 93 16.81 -6.63 -5.74
N PRO A 94 18.13 -6.38 -5.53
CA PRO A 94 18.90 -7.10 -4.52
C PRO A 94 18.40 -6.85 -3.09
N GLU A 95 17.88 -5.65 -2.80
CA GLU A 95 17.28 -5.35 -1.50
C GLU A 95 16.00 -6.16 -1.25
N ILE A 96 15.14 -6.31 -2.27
CA ILE A 96 13.94 -7.15 -2.22
C ILE A 96 14.34 -8.61 -1.94
N ALA A 97 15.31 -9.16 -2.69
CA ALA A 97 15.78 -10.53 -2.48
C ALA A 97 16.33 -10.74 -1.05
N SER A 98 17.09 -9.77 -0.53
CA SER A 98 17.65 -9.83 0.83
C SER A 98 16.56 -9.78 1.92
N THR A 99 15.59 -8.87 1.78
CA THR A 99 14.50 -8.69 2.75
C THR A 99 13.52 -9.86 2.72
N GLU A 100 13.21 -10.40 1.54
CA GLU A 100 12.38 -11.60 1.38
C GLU A 100 13.05 -12.82 2.02
N LYS A 101 14.36 -13.02 1.79
CA LYS A 101 15.13 -14.07 2.46
C LYS A 101 15.07 -13.93 3.99
N SER A 102 15.20 -12.71 4.50
CA SER A 102 15.14 -12.44 5.94
C SER A 102 13.77 -12.80 6.53
N VAL A 103 12.68 -12.49 5.82
CA VAL A 103 11.33 -12.90 6.20
C VAL A 103 11.17 -14.42 6.15
N GLY A 104 11.63 -15.06 5.08
CA GLY A 104 11.55 -16.51 4.92
C GLY A 104 12.28 -17.28 6.01
N LEU A 105 13.47 -16.82 6.43
CA LEU A 105 14.22 -17.39 7.53
C LEU A 105 13.49 -17.26 8.87
N ALA A 106 12.89 -16.10 9.16
CA ALA A 106 12.14 -15.88 10.40
C ALA A 106 10.76 -16.56 10.43
N GLN A 107 10.20 -16.88 9.26
CA GLN A 107 8.84 -17.43 9.14
C GLN A 107 8.69 -18.81 9.79
N GLY A 108 9.74 -19.64 9.75
CA GLY A 108 9.73 -20.99 10.29
C GLY A 108 9.33 -21.02 11.77
N ASP A 109 9.99 -20.18 12.58
CA ASP A 109 9.78 -20.12 14.03
C ASP A 109 8.60 -19.23 14.41
N TYR A 110 8.35 -18.15 13.65
CA TYR A 110 7.24 -17.23 13.92
C TYR A 110 5.87 -17.87 13.69
N ARG A 111 5.70 -18.66 12.63
CA ARG A 111 4.36 -19.13 12.20
C ARG A 111 3.67 -20.05 13.21
N PRO A 112 4.33 -21.06 13.81
CA PRO A 112 3.74 -21.89 14.86
C PRO A 112 3.27 -21.07 16.05
N LEU A 113 4.16 -20.22 16.58
CA LEU A 113 3.88 -19.35 17.71
C LEU A 113 2.71 -18.38 17.43
N HIS A 114 2.72 -17.73 16.27
CA HIS A 114 1.61 -16.87 15.87
C HIS A 114 0.29 -17.63 15.79
N ASN A 115 0.26 -18.84 15.23
CA ASN A 115 -0.97 -19.63 15.13
C ASN A 115 -1.52 -20.01 16.51
N GLU A 116 -0.66 -20.42 17.43
CA GLU A 116 -1.01 -20.74 18.81
C GLU A 116 -1.61 -19.52 19.52
N VAL A 117 -0.91 -18.39 19.52
CA VAL A 117 -1.40 -17.17 20.17
C VAL A 117 -2.69 -16.68 19.54
N ARG A 118 -2.86 -16.78 18.21
CA ARG A 118 -4.12 -16.42 17.53
C ARG A 118 -5.28 -17.32 17.94
N ALA A 119 -5.03 -18.61 18.20
CA ALA A 119 -6.06 -19.50 18.72
C ALA A 119 -6.48 -19.08 20.14
N ILE A 120 -5.52 -18.78 21.02
CA ILE A 120 -5.77 -18.28 22.38
C ILE A 120 -6.56 -16.96 22.34
N GLU A 121 -6.10 -15.98 21.57
CA GLU A 121 -6.78 -14.69 21.40
C GLU A 121 -8.21 -14.85 20.86
N SER A 122 -8.43 -15.81 19.94
CA SER A 122 -9.76 -16.10 19.42
C SER A 122 -10.69 -16.62 20.52
N THR A 123 -10.19 -17.51 21.37
CA THR A 123 -10.94 -18.06 22.51
C THR A 123 -11.21 -17.00 23.56
N ILE A 124 -10.24 -16.13 23.87
CA ILE A 124 -10.42 -14.96 24.74
C ILE A 124 -11.60 -14.10 24.26
N ARG A 125 -11.62 -13.73 22.98
CA ARG A 125 -12.72 -12.92 22.40
C ARG A 125 -14.10 -13.59 22.54
N LYS A 126 -14.17 -14.92 22.47
CA LYS A 126 -15.42 -15.66 22.68
C LYS A 126 -15.89 -15.58 24.14
N HIS A 127 -15.00 -15.78 25.10
CA HIS A 127 -15.35 -15.63 26.52
C HIS A 127 -15.73 -14.19 26.86
N GLU A 128 -15.03 -13.19 26.34
CA GLU A 128 -15.41 -11.77 26.50
C GLU A 128 -16.82 -11.48 25.96
N ALA A 129 -17.16 -12.05 24.79
CA ALA A 129 -18.50 -11.93 24.22
C ALA A 129 -19.56 -12.61 25.11
N HIS A 130 -19.30 -13.84 25.58
CA HIS A 130 -20.20 -14.56 26.48
C HIS A 130 -20.41 -13.83 27.80
N ILE A 131 -19.35 -13.30 28.42
CA ILE A 131 -19.47 -12.49 29.65
C ILE A 131 -20.38 -11.30 29.40
N LYS A 132 -20.19 -10.57 28.29
CA LYS A 132 -21.05 -9.42 27.94
C LYS A 132 -22.51 -9.83 27.76
N GLU A 133 -22.77 -10.98 27.15
CA GLU A 133 -24.12 -11.54 27.01
C GLU A 133 -24.73 -11.91 28.36
N TYR A 134 -23.99 -12.62 29.21
CA TYR A 134 -24.45 -13.04 30.54
C TYR A 134 -24.69 -11.85 31.47
N VAL A 135 -23.83 -10.83 31.45
CA VAL A 135 -24.03 -9.58 32.19
C VAL A 135 -25.31 -8.88 31.72
N THR A 136 -25.55 -8.85 30.41
CA THR A 136 -26.77 -8.28 29.85
C THR A 136 -28.01 -9.07 30.26
N ALA A 137 -27.93 -10.40 30.24
CA ALA A 137 -29.02 -11.28 30.65
C ALA A 137 -29.32 -11.13 32.14
N LEU A 138 -28.29 -11.13 32.99
CA LEU A 138 -28.39 -10.92 34.44
C LEU A 138 -29.11 -9.60 34.76
N ARG A 139 -28.78 -8.50 34.07
CA ARG A 139 -29.45 -7.19 34.24
C ARG A 139 -30.93 -7.22 33.83
N ARG A 140 -31.31 -8.11 32.89
CA ARG A 140 -32.68 -8.23 32.37
C ARG A 140 -33.54 -9.17 33.21
N THR A 141 -32.94 -10.13 33.92
CA THR A 141 -33.66 -11.01 34.86
C THR A 141 -34.11 -10.21 36.08
N ARG A 142 -35.43 -10.00 36.22
CA ARG A 142 -36.06 -9.23 37.29
C ARG A 142 -37.05 -10.09 38.07
N GLY A 143 -37.33 -9.72 39.31
CA GLY A 143 -38.32 -10.37 40.16
C GLY A 143 -37.70 -11.29 41.21
N GLU A 144 -38.45 -11.52 42.28
CA GLU A 144 -38.04 -12.28 43.46
C GLU A 144 -38.54 -13.74 43.48
N ALA A 145 -39.22 -14.16 42.42
CA ALA A 145 -39.64 -15.54 42.22
C ALA A 145 -38.42 -16.48 42.11
N ASP A 146 -38.59 -17.72 42.54
CA ASP A 146 -37.49 -18.70 42.65
C ASP A 146 -36.82 -19.02 41.31
N ASP A 147 -37.56 -18.96 40.21
CA ASP A 147 -37.06 -19.10 38.85
C ASP A 147 -36.11 -17.94 38.47
N ALA A 148 -36.48 -16.70 38.76
CA ALA A 148 -35.65 -15.53 38.54
C ALA A 148 -34.36 -15.56 39.39
N LYS A 149 -34.45 -16.01 40.64
CA LYS A 149 -33.26 -16.23 41.51
C LYS A 149 -32.33 -17.30 40.96
N ARG A 150 -32.88 -18.44 40.52
CA ARG A 150 -32.10 -19.53 39.87
C ARG A 150 -31.40 -19.06 38.60
N GLN A 151 -32.09 -18.28 37.76
CA GLN A 151 -31.48 -17.73 36.54
C GLN A 151 -30.35 -16.74 36.83
N ARG A 152 -30.52 -15.84 37.81
CA ARG A 152 -29.46 -14.91 38.25
C ARG A 152 -28.21 -15.67 38.70
N SER A 153 -28.38 -16.63 39.61
CA SER A 153 -27.27 -17.46 40.09
C SER A 153 -26.57 -18.24 38.97
N ARG A 154 -27.31 -18.72 37.97
CA ARG A 154 -26.73 -19.36 36.78
C ARG A 154 -25.84 -18.39 35.98
N PHE A 155 -26.31 -17.17 35.71
CA PHE A 155 -25.52 -16.19 34.95
C PHE A 155 -24.29 -15.73 35.72
N GLU A 156 -24.40 -15.53 37.04
CA GLU A 156 -23.26 -15.21 37.91
C GLU A 156 -22.18 -16.27 37.84
N ARG A 157 -22.55 -17.56 37.94
CA ARG A 157 -21.60 -18.68 37.79
C ARG A 157 -20.94 -18.69 36.41
N LEU A 158 -21.71 -18.52 35.34
CA LEU A 158 -21.15 -18.52 33.98
C LEU A 158 -20.18 -17.35 33.73
N ILE A 159 -20.42 -16.19 34.37
CA ILE A 159 -19.50 -15.06 34.34
C ILE A 159 -18.23 -15.41 35.10
N GLU A 160 -18.34 -15.99 36.30
CA GLU A 160 -17.20 -16.40 37.11
C GLU A 160 -16.34 -17.44 36.36
N ASP A 161 -16.95 -18.51 35.86
CA ASP A 161 -16.29 -19.55 35.07
C ASP A 161 -15.57 -18.95 33.86
N SER A 162 -16.25 -18.10 33.09
CA SER A 162 -15.65 -17.46 31.91
C SER A 162 -14.51 -16.50 32.27
N THR A 163 -14.59 -15.84 33.43
CA THR A 163 -13.54 -14.93 33.90
C THR A 163 -12.31 -15.71 34.34
N HIS A 164 -12.49 -16.84 35.01
CA HIS A 164 -11.40 -17.73 35.38
C HIS A 164 -10.69 -18.28 34.14
N GLU A 165 -11.45 -18.72 33.13
CA GLU A 165 -10.89 -19.20 31.87
C GLU A 165 -10.11 -18.11 31.13
N LEU A 166 -10.59 -16.86 31.17
CA LEU A 166 -9.86 -15.72 30.60
C LEU A 166 -8.50 -15.49 31.25
N GLU A 167 -8.42 -15.55 32.58
CA GLU A 167 -7.15 -15.37 33.28
C GLU A 167 -6.17 -16.52 32.97
N THR A 168 -6.68 -17.75 32.86
CA THR A 168 -5.88 -18.90 32.43
C THR A 168 -5.33 -18.71 31.02
N LEU A 169 -6.19 -18.39 30.05
CA LEU A 169 -5.79 -18.17 28.64
C LEU A 169 -4.79 -17.02 28.48
N LYS A 170 -4.93 -15.94 29.24
CA LYS A 170 -3.96 -14.83 29.21
C LYS A 170 -2.59 -15.27 29.71
N SER A 171 -2.54 -16.17 30.70
CA SER A 171 -1.29 -16.70 31.23
C SER A 171 -0.58 -17.66 30.27
N GLU A 172 -1.32 -18.28 29.34
CA GLU A 172 -0.78 -19.16 28.30
C GLU A 172 -0.09 -18.39 27.17
N ILE A 173 -0.36 -17.08 27.00
CA ILE A 173 0.33 -16.27 25.99
C ILE A 173 1.80 -16.12 26.40
N PRO A 174 2.76 -16.52 25.54
CA PRO A 174 4.18 -16.40 25.84
C PRO A 174 4.60 -14.95 26.12
N GLN A 175 5.43 -14.74 27.15
CA GLN A 175 5.83 -13.39 27.58
C GLN A 175 6.60 -12.61 26.50
N ASP A 176 7.34 -13.33 25.66
CA ASP A 176 8.10 -12.79 24.54
C ASP A 176 7.25 -12.53 23.29
N TRP A 177 5.97 -12.95 23.27
CA TRP A 177 5.08 -12.85 22.11
C TRP A 177 5.11 -11.46 21.47
N LYS A 178 5.00 -10.41 22.28
CA LYS A 178 4.98 -9.03 21.78
C LYS A 178 6.29 -8.68 21.07
N ALA A 179 7.43 -9.06 21.63
CA ALA A 179 8.73 -8.78 21.04
C ALA A 179 8.90 -9.55 19.71
N THR A 180 8.57 -10.84 19.71
CA THR A 180 8.62 -11.71 18.52
C THR A 180 7.71 -11.21 17.40
N TYR A 181 6.50 -10.79 17.74
CA TYR A 181 5.56 -10.15 16.79
C TYR A 181 6.11 -8.84 16.22
N ASP A 182 6.61 -7.95 17.08
CA ASP A 182 7.12 -6.65 16.67
C ASP A 182 8.39 -6.79 15.80
N GLU A 183 9.23 -7.80 16.06
CA GLU A 183 10.39 -8.12 15.24
C GLU A 183 10.00 -8.65 13.85
N PHE A 184 9.11 -9.66 13.79
CA PHE A 184 8.64 -10.18 12.50
C PHE A 184 7.91 -9.10 11.68
N ALA A 185 7.13 -8.24 12.34
CA ALA A 185 6.47 -7.11 11.69
C ALA A 185 7.46 -6.12 11.06
N LYS A 186 8.62 -5.87 11.68
CA LYS A 186 9.68 -5.04 11.09
C LYS A 186 10.25 -5.67 9.82
N LEU A 187 10.50 -6.99 9.82
CA LEU A 187 10.98 -7.70 8.64
C LEU A 187 10.00 -7.59 7.48
N ARG A 188 8.71 -7.87 7.74
CA ARG A 188 7.64 -7.73 6.73
C ARG A 188 7.50 -6.30 6.22
N LYS A 189 7.67 -5.30 7.10
CA LYS A 189 7.63 -3.89 6.72
C LYS A 189 8.82 -3.53 5.82
N ALA A 190 10.01 -4.03 6.11
CA ALA A 190 11.20 -3.82 5.27
C ALA A 190 11.00 -4.39 3.86
N GLU A 191 10.57 -5.66 3.75
CA GLU A 191 10.24 -6.30 2.47
C GLU A 191 9.17 -5.51 1.68
N THR A 192 8.10 -5.09 2.38
CA THR A 192 7.02 -4.30 1.77
C THR A 192 7.54 -2.95 1.25
N ASN A 193 8.42 -2.31 2.00
CA ASN A 193 9.01 -1.03 1.60
C ASN A 193 9.91 -1.18 0.38
N ALA A 194 10.78 -2.20 0.35
CA ALA A 194 11.66 -2.48 -0.77
C ALA A 194 10.86 -2.73 -2.06
N ARG A 195 9.81 -3.58 -2.01
CA ARG A 195 8.92 -3.82 -3.15
C ARG A 195 8.17 -2.57 -3.59
N ASN A 196 7.71 -1.74 -2.65
CA ASN A 196 7.02 -0.49 -2.98
C ASN A 196 7.96 0.54 -3.61
N GLN A 197 9.23 0.59 -3.20
CA GLN A 197 10.24 1.44 -3.82
C GLN A 197 10.47 1.04 -5.27
N TYR A 198 10.70 -0.26 -5.53
CA TYR A 198 10.81 -0.79 -6.89
C TYR A 198 9.59 -0.41 -7.75
N ARG A 199 8.39 -0.72 -7.27
CA ARG A 199 7.13 -0.45 -8.02
C ARG A 199 6.98 1.02 -8.37
N ARG A 200 7.20 1.91 -7.41
CA ARG A 200 7.10 3.37 -7.64
C ARG A 200 8.15 3.85 -8.64
N ALA A 201 9.36 3.31 -8.57
CA ALA A 201 10.45 3.66 -9.45
C ALA A 201 10.16 3.22 -10.90
N VAL A 202 9.70 1.99 -11.10
CA VAL A 202 9.27 1.47 -12.41
C VAL A 202 8.05 2.21 -12.97
N ASP A 203 7.00 2.41 -12.14
CA ASP A 203 5.79 3.12 -12.59
C ASP A 203 6.12 4.54 -13.08
N LYS A 204 7.01 5.22 -12.36
CA LYS A 204 7.44 6.58 -12.70
C LYS A 204 8.36 6.61 -13.92
N SER A 205 9.33 5.70 -14.03
CA SER A 205 10.21 5.64 -15.21
C SER A 205 9.42 5.29 -16.47
N TYR A 206 8.53 4.30 -16.40
CA TYR A 206 7.68 3.90 -17.53
C TYR A 206 6.78 5.05 -17.97
N LYS A 207 6.06 5.68 -17.04
CA LYS A 207 5.18 6.80 -17.35
C LYS A 207 5.94 7.95 -18.04
N SER A 208 7.01 8.43 -17.42
CA SER A 208 7.80 9.54 -17.98
C SER A 208 8.44 9.17 -19.33
N LEU A 209 8.85 7.91 -19.52
CA LEU A 209 9.36 7.43 -20.80
C LEU A 209 8.26 7.41 -21.88
N THR A 210 7.05 6.96 -21.56
CA THR A 210 5.93 6.97 -22.51
C THR A 210 5.53 8.39 -22.91
N GLU A 211 5.45 9.32 -21.95
CA GLU A 211 5.14 10.73 -22.19
C GLU A 211 6.24 11.37 -23.07
N LEU A 212 7.51 11.07 -22.82
CA LEU A 212 8.62 11.53 -23.65
C LEU A 212 8.51 11.01 -25.10
N ILE A 213 8.24 9.72 -25.28
CA ILE A 213 8.08 9.12 -26.61
C ILE A 213 6.93 9.80 -27.37
N GLU A 214 5.84 10.12 -26.70
CA GLU A 214 4.72 10.86 -27.30
C GLU A 214 5.12 12.28 -27.70
N ILE A 215 5.87 13.00 -26.85
CA ILE A 215 6.41 14.33 -27.18
C ILE A 215 7.31 14.25 -28.42
N ILE A 216 8.25 13.30 -28.47
CA ILE A 216 9.14 13.12 -29.62
C ILE A 216 8.33 12.80 -30.89
N LYS A 217 7.30 11.95 -30.80
CA LYS A 217 6.43 11.64 -31.95
C LYS A 217 5.57 12.83 -32.40
N SER A 218 5.36 13.82 -31.55
CA SER A 218 4.62 15.04 -31.89
C SER A 218 5.44 16.08 -32.64
N THR A 219 6.75 15.87 -32.82
CA THR A 219 7.67 16.81 -33.51
C THR A 219 7.15 17.24 -34.88
N ASP A 220 6.63 16.30 -35.67
CA ASP A 220 6.10 16.62 -37.01
C ASP A 220 4.92 17.60 -36.96
N LYS A 221 4.01 17.42 -35.99
CA LYS A 221 2.86 18.32 -35.79
C LYS A 221 3.30 19.74 -35.40
N VAL A 222 4.37 19.85 -34.61
CA VAL A 222 4.95 21.15 -34.24
C VAL A 222 5.59 21.82 -35.46
N SER A 223 6.26 21.04 -36.31
CA SER A 223 6.83 21.53 -37.56
C SER A 223 5.75 22.03 -38.52
N GLU A 224 4.63 21.31 -38.64
CA GLU A 224 3.48 21.71 -39.46
C GLU A 224 2.80 23.00 -38.97
N ALA A 225 2.80 23.27 -37.66
CA ALA A 225 2.23 24.48 -37.09
C ALA A 225 3.11 25.74 -37.31
N ARG A 226 4.39 25.55 -37.67
CA ARG A 226 5.37 26.64 -37.79
C ARG A 226 4.96 27.76 -38.76
N PRO A 227 4.44 27.48 -39.98
CA PRO A 227 4.04 28.54 -40.90
C PRO A 227 2.93 29.42 -40.33
N ALA A 228 1.93 28.82 -39.68
CA ALA A 228 0.81 29.54 -39.06
C ALA A 228 1.26 30.43 -37.90
N ILE A 229 2.24 29.97 -37.10
CA ILE A 229 2.84 30.77 -36.02
C ILE A 229 3.61 31.97 -36.58
N GLU A 230 4.36 31.78 -37.67
CA GLU A 230 5.11 32.88 -38.30
C GLU A 230 4.16 33.91 -38.93
N GLU A 231 3.06 33.46 -39.54
CA GLU A 231 2.00 34.33 -40.04
C GLU A 231 1.37 35.16 -38.91
N LEU A 232 1.02 34.53 -37.79
CA LEU A 232 0.54 35.21 -36.58
C LEU A 232 1.53 36.28 -36.08
N ARG A 233 2.83 35.98 -36.10
CA ARG A 233 3.88 36.93 -35.70
C ARG A 233 3.93 38.13 -36.63
N GLN A 234 3.81 37.92 -37.94
CA GLN A 234 3.76 39.01 -38.92
C GLN A 234 2.53 39.90 -38.69
N VAL A 235 1.36 39.31 -38.48
CA VAL A 235 0.12 40.05 -38.19
C VAL A 235 0.29 40.89 -36.92
N ILE A 236 0.78 40.32 -35.82
CA ILE A 236 0.99 41.04 -34.56
C ILE A 236 2.00 42.18 -34.73
N SER A 237 3.09 41.96 -35.46
CA SER A 237 4.14 42.98 -35.66
C SER A 237 3.69 44.12 -36.59
N SER A 238 2.68 43.88 -37.42
CA SER A 238 2.09 44.85 -38.36
C SER A 238 0.96 45.69 -37.75
N GLN A 239 0.46 45.33 -36.57
CA GLN A 239 -0.55 46.12 -35.85
C GLN A 239 0.12 47.10 -34.88
N GLU A 240 -0.10 48.41 -35.08
CA GLU A 240 0.32 49.41 -34.10
C GLU A 240 -0.47 49.26 -32.79
N PRO A 241 0.17 49.45 -31.61
CA PRO A 241 -0.52 49.34 -30.34
C PRO A 241 -1.61 50.42 -30.25
N LYS A 242 -2.83 49.99 -29.93
CA LYS A 242 -3.96 50.90 -29.72
C LYS A 242 -3.59 51.89 -28.60
N PRO A 243 -3.62 53.22 -28.82
CA PRO A 243 -3.27 54.17 -27.77
C PRO A 243 -4.20 53.98 -26.57
N ALA A 244 -3.61 53.88 -25.38
CA ALA A 244 -4.35 53.85 -24.13
C ALA A 244 -5.01 55.21 -23.92
N GLY A 245 -6.32 55.28 -24.15
CA GLY A 245 -7.19 56.41 -23.81
C GLY A 245 -7.83 56.21 -22.45
#